data_AF-A0A497UY33-F1
#
_entry.id   AF-A0A497UY33-F1
#
_cell.length_a   1.000
_cell.length_b   1.000
_cell.length_c   1.000
_cell.angle_alpha   90.00
_cell.angle_beta   90.00
_cell.angle_gamma   90.00
#
_symmetry.space_group_name_H-M   'P 1'
#
loop_
_entity.id
_entity.type
_entity.pdbx_description
1 polymer ?
#
loop_
_entity_poly.entity_id
_entity_poly.type
_entity_poly.pdbx_seq_one_letter_code
_entity_poly.pdbx_strand_id
1 'polypeptide(L)'
;MNQEDLKNNIEFCVASVLKLAKVHCWNIVSDNLFFIVSDFNEFESGFREYRASRSRINNSKMVLDLDSAIEILHREMEDLYDVILYIFRTNKNETILEIQYYRKSNLNPDYLALVKDNMPMFHSKIPMPVYAWEGGKFDANWESGGGIDHRWKIFWWRNFLYKRKIRGKKIR
;
A
#
# COMPACT_ATOMS: atom_id res chain seq x y z
N MET A 1 -13.79 -14.26 13.18
CA MET A 1 -12.84 -13.33 13.82
C MET A 1 -13.65 -12.31 14.60
N ASN A 2 -13.34 -12.05 15.86
CA ASN A 2 -13.99 -10.95 16.58
C ASN A 2 -13.25 -9.62 16.33
N GLN A 3 -13.78 -8.51 16.85
CA GLN A 3 -13.19 -7.18 16.68
C GLN A 3 -11.80 -7.06 17.32
N GLU A 4 -11.56 -7.76 18.43
CA GLU A 4 -10.28 -7.77 19.15
C GLU A 4 -9.19 -8.50 18.34
N ASP A 5 -9.52 -9.65 17.77
CA ASP A 5 -8.63 -10.40 16.87
C ASP A 5 -8.27 -9.56 15.64
N LEU A 6 -9.23 -8.81 15.08
CA LEU A 6 -8.98 -7.90 13.96
C LEU A 6 -8.00 -6.80 14.36
N LYS A 7 -8.23 -6.16 15.51
CA LYS A 7 -7.34 -5.12 16.04
C LYS A 7 -5.92 -5.64 16.23
N ASN A 8 -5.75 -6.80 16.85
CA ASN A 8 -4.45 -7.43 17.06
C ASN A 8 -3.72 -7.73 15.74
N ASN A 9 -4.43 -8.23 14.71
CA ASN A 9 -3.84 -8.48 13.39
C ASN A 9 -3.41 -7.17 12.71
N ILE A 10 -4.21 -6.10 12.80
CA ILE A 10 -3.87 -4.80 12.24
C ILE A 10 -2.66 -4.21 12.97
N GLU A 11 -2.60 -4.26 14.30
CA GLU A 11 -1.45 -3.77 15.08
C GLU A 11 -0.16 -4.52 14.74
N PHE A 12 -0.24 -5.84 14.53
CA PHE A 12 0.89 -6.64 14.04
C PHE A 12 1.36 -6.17 12.64
N CYS A 13 0.42 -5.91 11.73
CA CYS A 13 0.74 -5.39 10.41
C CYS A 13 1.29 -3.96 10.44
N VAL A 14 0.83 -3.13 11.38
CA VAL A 14 1.37 -1.78 11.64
C VAL A 14 2.84 -1.90 12.05
N ALA A 15 3.15 -2.70 13.07
CA ALA A 15 4.53 -2.90 13.51
C ALA A 15 5.42 -3.39 12.35
N SER A 16 4.90 -4.32 11.55
CA SER A 16 5.60 -4.89 10.39
C SER A 16 5.84 -3.84 9.28
N VAL A 17 4.86 -3.01 8.91
CA VAL A 17 5.01 -2.01 7.84
C VAL A 17 5.94 -0.87 8.26
N LEU A 18 5.90 -0.45 9.53
CA LEU A 18 6.81 0.56 10.06
C LEU A 18 8.25 0.04 10.06
N LYS A 19 8.45 -1.25 10.38
CA LYS A 19 9.77 -1.90 10.29
C LYS A 19 10.28 -1.94 8.84
N LEU A 20 9.43 -2.33 7.89
CA LEU A 20 9.78 -2.32 6.46
C LEU A 20 10.21 -0.92 6.00
N ALA A 21 9.48 0.12 6.41
CA ALA A 21 9.82 1.50 6.07
C ALA A 21 11.14 1.96 6.67
N LYS A 22 11.46 1.58 7.92
CA LYS A 22 12.78 1.90 8.53
C LYS A 22 13.94 1.29 7.74
N VAL A 23 13.74 0.09 7.18
CA VAL A 23 14.75 -0.62 6.37
C VAL A 23 14.86 -0.01 4.97
N HIS A 24 13.73 0.19 4.27
CA HIS A 24 13.71 0.49 2.84
C HIS A 24 13.50 1.97 2.50
N CYS A 25 13.10 2.79 3.46
CA CYS A 25 12.83 4.21 3.22
C CYS A 25 13.80 5.12 3.96
N TRP A 26 13.94 6.32 3.43
CA TRP A 26 14.75 7.39 4.03
C TRP A 26 13.92 8.38 4.85
N ASN A 27 12.59 8.24 4.86
CA ASN A 27 11.70 9.14 5.57
C ASN A 27 11.79 8.91 7.08
N ILE A 28 11.54 9.99 7.82
CA ILE A 28 11.19 9.87 9.24
C ILE A 28 9.78 9.27 9.30
N VAL A 29 9.65 8.23 10.10
CA VAL A 29 8.39 7.58 10.42
C VAL A 29 8.00 8.04 11.81
N SER A 30 6.87 8.76 11.92
CA SER A 30 6.34 9.24 13.19
C SER A 30 5.60 8.11 13.90
N ASP A 31 5.62 8.13 15.22
CA ASP A 31 4.83 7.23 16.05
C ASP A 31 3.38 7.72 16.23
N ASN A 32 3.07 8.94 15.76
CA ASN A 32 1.71 9.46 15.70
C ASN A 32 1.01 8.94 14.44
N LEU A 33 0.23 7.86 14.62
CA LEU A 33 -0.35 7.07 13.53
C LEU A 33 -1.80 7.46 13.26
N PHE A 34 -2.12 7.54 11.97
CA PHE A 34 -3.49 7.67 11.49
C PHE A 34 -3.74 6.72 10.32
N PHE A 35 -5.01 6.57 9.95
CA PHE A 35 -5.46 5.56 9.01
C PHE A 35 -6.37 6.13 7.94
N ILE A 36 -6.28 5.55 6.74
CA ILE A 36 -7.33 5.61 5.73
C ILE A 36 -7.71 4.17 5.39
N VAL A 37 -9.00 3.93 5.09
CA VAL A 37 -9.50 2.61 4.71
C VAL A 37 -9.94 2.64 3.25
N SER A 38 -9.48 1.68 2.47
CA SER A 38 -9.68 1.64 1.02
C SER A 38 -10.19 0.27 0.57
N ASP A 39 -11.28 0.25 -0.19
CA ASP A 39 -11.71 -0.94 -0.91
C ASP A 39 -10.88 -1.05 -2.18
N PHE A 40 -10.22 -2.17 -2.45
CA PHE A 40 -9.45 -2.34 -3.68
C PHE A 40 -10.28 -2.08 -4.96
N ASN A 41 -11.59 -2.30 -4.91
CA ASN A 41 -12.48 -2.18 -6.06
C ASN A 41 -12.90 -0.73 -6.34
N GLU A 42 -12.55 0.22 -5.48
CA GLU A 42 -12.77 1.64 -5.72
C GLU A 42 -11.80 2.23 -6.77
N PHE A 43 -10.73 1.49 -7.09
CA PHE A 43 -9.68 1.93 -8.01
C PHE A 43 -9.96 1.52 -9.46
N GLU A 44 -9.54 2.38 -10.40
CA GLU A 44 -9.67 2.12 -11.83
C GLU A 44 -8.83 0.91 -12.28
N SER A 45 -9.39 0.08 -13.16
CA SER A 45 -8.76 -1.14 -13.66
C SER A 45 -7.72 -0.85 -14.76
N GLY A 46 -6.43 -1.00 -14.42
CA GLY A 46 -5.28 -0.88 -15.33
C GLY A 46 -4.02 -0.47 -14.58
N PHE A 47 -2.83 -1.01 -14.90
CA PHE A 47 -1.63 -0.80 -14.05
C PHE A 47 -1.20 0.68 -13.92
N ARG A 48 -1.40 1.50 -14.96
CA ARG A 48 -1.07 2.93 -14.91
C ARG A 48 -2.18 3.74 -14.27
N GLU A 49 -3.41 3.41 -14.64
CA GLU A 49 -4.65 4.02 -14.20
C GLU A 49 -4.84 3.80 -12.69
N TYR A 50 -4.52 2.59 -12.20
CA TYR A 50 -4.60 2.19 -10.80
C TYR A 50 -3.81 3.11 -9.88
N ARG A 51 -2.54 3.39 -10.17
CA ARG A 51 -1.71 4.23 -9.29
C ARG A 51 -2.21 5.68 -9.26
N ALA A 52 -2.62 6.21 -10.41
CA ALA A 52 -3.16 7.56 -10.49
C ALA A 52 -4.51 7.66 -9.77
N SER A 53 -5.40 6.69 -9.99
CA SER A 53 -6.71 6.57 -9.35
C SER A 53 -6.58 6.40 -7.84
N ARG A 54 -5.74 5.47 -7.37
CA ARG A 54 -5.46 5.25 -5.94
C ARG A 54 -4.92 6.50 -5.27
N SER A 55 -3.95 7.18 -5.88
CA SER A 55 -3.41 8.43 -5.34
C SER A 55 -4.51 9.50 -5.23
N ARG A 56 -5.30 9.70 -6.29
CA ARG A 56 -6.40 10.68 -6.32
C ARG A 56 -7.47 10.38 -5.26
N ILE A 57 -7.92 9.13 -5.17
CA ILE A 57 -8.99 8.71 -4.26
C ILE A 57 -8.50 8.77 -2.81
N ASN A 58 -7.33 8.22 -2.51
CA ASN A 58 -6.81 8.18 -1.15
C ASN A 58 -6.49 9.57 -0.60
N ASN A 59 -6.06 10.52 -1.44
CA ASN A 59 -5.87 11.92 -1.02
C ASN A 59 -7.18 12.62 -0.63
N SER A 60 -8.34 12.09 -1.04
CA SER A 60 -9.66 12.64 -0.69
C SER A 60 -10.31 11.95 0.53
N LYS A 61 -9.69 10.89 1.06
CA LYS A 61 -10.25 10.12 2.17
C LYS A 61 -10.09 10.86 3.50
N MET A 62 -11.07 10.65 4.37
CA MET A 62 -11.01 11.08 5.75
C MET A 62 -9.94 10.30 6.49
N VAL A 63 -9.14 11.02 7.29
CA VAL A 63 -8.12 10.45 8.16
C VAL A 63 -8.78 10.02 9.47
N LEU A 64 -8.48 8.80 9.91
CA LEU A 64 -9.11 8.12 11.03
C LEU A 64 -8.08 7.76 12.10
N ASP A 65 -8.54 7.62 13.35
CA ASP A 65 -7.83 6.85 14.37
C ASP A 65 -7.98 5.33 14.11
N LEU A 66 -7.25 4.52 14.89
CA LEU A 66 -7.24 3.07 14.73
C LEU A 66 -8.62 2.45 15.01
N ASP A 67 -9.29 2.84 16.09
CA ASP A 67 -10.56 2.22 16.49
C ASP A 67 -11.65 2.50 15.45
N SER A 68 -11.71 3.74 14.94
CA SER A 68 -12.58 4.12 13.82
C SER A 68 -12.32 3.30 12.55
N ALA A 69 -11.04 3.05 12.21
CA ALA A 69 -10.69 2.21 11.06
C ALA A 69 -11.09 0.74 11.25
N ILE A 70 -10.89 0.20 12.46
CA ILE A 70 -11.30 -1.16 12.84
C ILE A 70 -12.81 -1.31 12.76
N GLU A 71 -13.59 -0.33 13.21
CA GLU A 71 -15.05 -0.36 13.09
C GLU A 71 -15.52 -0.45 11.63
N ILE A 72 -14.88 0.28 10.72
CA ILE A 72 -15.20 0.21 9.28
C ILE A 72 -14.88 -1.18 8.73
N LEU A 73 -13.69 -1.72 9.01
CA LEU A 73 -13.29 -3.05 8.57
C LEU A 73 -14.18 -4.16 9.16
N HIS A 74 -14.58 -4.02 10.41
CA HIS A 74 -15.43 -5.00 11.08
C HIS A 74 -16.83 -5.10 10.46
N ARG A 75 -17.36 -4.02 9.88
CA ARG A 75 -18.63 -4.06 9.14
C ARG A 75 -18.57 -4.91 7.88
N GLU A 76 -17.38 -5.01 7.27
CA GLU A 76 -17.15 -5.80 6.05
C GLU A 76 -16.63 -7.21 6.35
N MET A 77 -16.53 -7.60 7.63
CA MET A 77 -15.80 -8.80 8.10
C MET A 77 -16.13 -10.09 7.35
N GLU A 78 -17.42 -10.33 7.09
CA GLU A 78 -17.88 -11.55 6.42
C GLU A 78 -17.38 -11.65 4.97
N ASP A 79 -17.21 -10.51 4.32
CA ASP A 79 -16.76 -10.39 2.93
C ASP A 79 -15.26 -10.11 2.84
N LEU A 80 -14.51 -9.97 3.95
CA LEU A 80 -13.07 -9.74 3.90
C LEU A 80 -12.31 -10.98 3.40
N TYR A 81 -11.49 -10.80 2.36
CA TYR A 81 -10.59 -11.81 1.83
C TYR A 81 -9.13 -11.54 2.21
N ASP A 82 -8.64 -10.33 1.94
CA ASP A 82 -7.26 -9.93 2.20
C ASP A 82 -7.23 -8.48 2.70
N VAL A 83 -6.38 -8.19 3.66
CA VAL A 83 -6.19 -6.88 4.27
C VAL A 83 -4.71 -6.54 4.21
N ILE A 84 -4.38 -5.46 3.51
CA ILE A 84 -3.00 -5.05 3.26
C ILE A 84 -2.76 -3.65 3.81
N LEU A 85 -1.72 -3.54 4.63
CA LEU A 85 -1.25 -2.26 5.13
C LEU A 85 -0.12 -1.69 4.27
N TYR A 86 -0.27 -0.41 3.93
CA TYR A 86 0.72 0.38 3.23
C TYR A 86 1.03 1.66 4.01
N ILE A 87 2.24 2.21 3.85
CA ILE A 87 2.46 3.62 4.18
C ILE A 87 1.86 4.45 3.06
N PHE A 88 0.82 5.21 3.37
CA PHE A 88 0.26 6.18 2.44
C PHE A 88 1.11 7.46 2.43
N ARG A 89 1.38 8.01 3.62
CA ARG A 89 2.18 9.23 3.78
C ARG A 89 2.86 9.24 5.14
N THR A 90 4.07 9.78 5.22
CA THR A 90 4.79 9.95 6.49
C THR A 90 5.62 11.22 6.51
N ASN A 91 5.64 11.88 7.66
CA ASN A 91 6.51 13.00 7.97
C ASN A 91 6.87 12.97 9.46
N LYS A 92 7.60 14.00 9.93
CA LYS A 92 8.06 14.08 11.33
C LYS A 92 6.93 14.23 12.37
N ASN A 93 5.75 14.67 11.95
CA ASN A 93 4.61 14.93 12.84
C ASN A 93 3.65 13.73 12.86
N GLU A 94 3.42 13.10 11.71
CA GLU A 94 2.42 12.03 11.55
C GLU A 94 2.81 11.01 10.49
N THR A 95 2.30 9.79 10.66
CA THR A 95 2.34 8.73 9.66
C THR A 95 0.92 8.23 9.40
N ILE A 96 0.49 8.34 8.15
CA ILE A 96 -0.81 7.86 7.67
C ILE A 96 -0.60 6.52 6.97
N LEU A 97 -1.26 5.49 7.48
CA LEU A 97 -1.29 4.15 6.93
C LEU A 97 -2.58 3.94 6.13
N GLU A 98 -2.48 3.30 4.98
CA GLU A 98 -3.66 2.80 4.26
C GLU A 98 -3.90 1.36 4.66
N ILE A 99 -5.12 1.07 5.11
CA ILE A 99 -5.64 -0.29 5.22
C ILE A 99 -6.47 -0.55 3.97
N GLN A 100 -5.89 -1.26 3.02
CA GLN A 100 -6.55 -1.66 1.79
C GLN A 100 -7.13 -3.06 1.96
N TYR A 101 -8.42 -3.25 1.70
CA TYR A 101 -9.05 -4.55 1.79
C TYR A 101 -9.60 -5.05 0.46
N TYR A 102 -9.65 -6.37 0.34
CA TYR A 102 -10.19 -7.11 -0.80
C TYR A 102 -11.41 -7.89 -0.34
N ARG A 103 -12.44 -7.90 -1.17
CA ARG A 103 -13.68 -8.61 -0.89
C ARG A 103 -13.69 -10.01 -1.51
N LYS A 104 -14.27 -10.98 -0.80
CA LYS A 104 -14.53 -12.34 -1.29
C LYS A 104 -15.50 -12.30 -2.47
N SER A 105 -16.51 -11.44 -2.41
CA SER A 105 -17.51 -11.21 -3.46
C SER A 105 -16.92 -10.81 -4.81
N ASN A 106 -15.69 -10.27 -4.83
CA ASN A 106 -14.99 -9.86 -6.06
C ASN A 106 -14.00 -10.91 -6.58
N LEU A 107 -13.92 -12.07 -5.95
CA LEU A 107 -13.15 -13.21 -6.44
C LEU A 107 -13.91 -13.93 -7.56
N ASN A 108 -13.17 -14.62 -8.43
CA ASN A 108 -13.77 -15.53 -9.39
C ASN A 108 -14.61 -16.60 -8.65
N PRO A 109 -15.84 -16.93 -9.11
CA PRO A 109 -16.72 -17.90 -8.45
C PRO A 109 -16.07 -19.25 -8.12
N ASP A 110 -15.26 -19.80 -9.03
CA ASP A 110 -14.58 -21.08 -8.83
C ASP A 110 -13.55 -20.99 -7.70
N TYR A 111 -12.86 -19.85 -7.61
CA TYR A 111 -11.88 -19.61 -6.55
C TYR A 111 -12.56 -19.28 -5.21
N LEU A 112 -13.64 -18.51 -5.25
CA LEU A 112 -14.46 -18.19 -4.07
C LEU A 112 -14.97 -19.47 -3.40
N ALA A 113 -15.41 -20.48 -4.17
CA ALA A 113 -15.84 -21.76 -3.64
C ALA A 113 -14.75 -22.46 -2.79
N LEU A 114 -13.47 -22.21 -3.09
CA LEU A 114 -12.32 -22.76 -2.37
C LEU A 114 -11.95 -21.97 -1.11
N VAL A 115 -12.25 -20.66 -1.08
CA VAL A 115 -11.77 -19.75 -0.02
C VAL A 115 -12.87 -19.09 0.81
N LYS A 116 -14.14 -19.37 0.53
CA LYS A 116 -15.30 -18.76 1.23
C LYS A 116 -15.23 -18.90 2.76
N ASP A 117 -14.76 -20.04 3.24
CA ASP A 117 -14.68 -20.37 4.67
C ASP A 117 -13.32 -19.98 5.29
N ASN A 118 -12.39 -19.45 4.48
CA ASN A 118 -11.10 -19.00 4.97
C ASN A 118 -11.25 -17.69 5.74
N MET A 119 -10.43 -17.56 6.77
CA MET A 119 -10.22 -16.31 7.49
C MET A 119 -9.49 -15.30 6.58
N PRO A 120 -9.75 -13.99 6.74
CA PRO A 120 -9.04 -12.97 5.98
C PRO A 120 -7.54 -13.04 6.26
N MET A 121 -6.75 -12.82 5.21
CA MET A 121 -5.29 -12.74 5.33
C MET A 121 -4.86 -11.30 5.65
N PHE A 122 -3.73 -11.16 6.33
CA PHE A 122 -3.19 -9.88 6.74
C PHE A 122 -1.75 -9.73 6.25
N HIS A 123 -1.48 -8.64 5.55
CA HIS A 123 -0.18 -8.39 4.94
C HIS A 123 0.30 -6.97 5.18
N SER A 124 1.61 -6.81 5.26
CA SER A 124 2.29 -5.51 5.24
C SER A 124 3.10 -5.41 3.97
N LYS A 125 2.87 -4.38 3.16
CA LYS A 125 3.57 -4.18 1.90
C LYS A 125 4.13 -2.77 1.81
N ILE A 126 5.28 -2.64 1.15
CA ILE A 126 5.85 -1.35 0.79
C ILE A 126 6.04 -1.28 -0.72
N PRO A 127 5.35 -0.36 -1.41
CA PRO A 127 5.41 -0.27 -2.86
C PRO A 127 6.77 0.32 -3.23
N MET A 128 7.57 -0.43 -3.98
CA MET A 128 8.91 -0.02 -4.37
C MET A 128 8.91 0.69 -5.74
N PRO A 129 9.44 1.92 -5.83
CA PRO A 129 9.55 2.61 -7.10
C PRO A 129 10.60 1.94 -8.00
N VAL A 130 10.38 1.99 -9.32
CA VAL A 130 11.23 1.30 -10.32
C VAL A 130 12.71 1.69 -10.27
N TYR A 131 13.03 2.91 -9.82
CA TYR A 131 14.43 3.36 -9.70
C TYR A 131 15.15 2.78 -8.48
N ALA A 132 14.43 2.17 -7.52
CA ALA A 132 15.00 1.53 -6.35
C ALA A 132 15.14 0.01 -6.52
N TRP A 133 14.82 -0.54 -7.69
CA TRP A 133 14.93 -1.98 -7.99
C TRP A 133 16.35 -2.54 -7.90
N GLU A 134 17.37 -1.70 -8.10
CA GLU A 134 18.78 -2.11 -7.99
C GLU A 134 19.32 -1.98 -6.55
N GLY A 135 18.42 -1.78 -5.59
CA GLY A 135 18.74 -1.56 -4.19
C GLY A 135 18.78 -0.09 -3.81
N GLY A 136 18.77 0.17 -2.50
CA GLY A 136 18.83 1.51 -1.91
C GLY A 136 17.51 1.98 -1.32
N LYS A 137 17.62 2.99 -0.44
CA LYS A 137 16.47 3.58 0.22
C LYS A 137 15.68 4.49 -0.73
N PHE A 138 14.36 4.56 -0.54
CA PHE A 138 13.46 5.42 -1.33
C PHE A 138 12.50 6.22 -0.47
N ASP A 139 11.81 7.17 -1.10
CA ASP A 139 10.79 7.99 -0.45
C ASP A 139 9.52 7.17 -0.26
N ALA A 140 9.07 6.96 0.97
CA ALA A 140 7.81 6.29 1.29
C ALA A 140 6.58 7.05 0.73
N ASN A 141 6.69 8.36 0.55
CA ASN A 141 5.60 9.23 0.08
C ASN A 141 5.47 9.26 -1.45
N TRP A 142 6.24 8.43 -2.16
CA TRP A 142 6.36 8.56 -3.61
C TRP A 142 5.04 8.34 -4.36
N GLU A 143 4.13 7.50 -3.84
CA GLU A 143 2.82 7.24 -4.43
C GLU A 143 1.76 8.29 -4.11
N SER A 144 1.85 8.96 -2.95
CA SER A 144 0.88 9.97 -2.50
C SER A 144 1.12 11.36 -3.10
N GLY A 145 1.82 11.44 -4.23
CA GLY A 145 2.21 12.70 -4.86
C GLY A 145 3.64 13.13 -4.56
N GLY A 146 4.56 12.15 -4.43
CA GLY A 146 5.98 12.34 -4.14
C GLY A 146 6.60 13.61 -4.73
N GLY A 147 7.52 14.20 -3.97
CA GLY A 147 8.09 15.51 -4.30
C GLY A 147 8.78 15.59 -5.65
N ILE A 148 9.26 16.79 -5.99
CA ILE A 148 10.00 17.09 -7.22
C ILE A 148 11.12 16.06 -7.47
N ASP A 149 11.77 15.58 -6.41
CA ASP A 149 12.81 14.54 -6.43
C ASP A 149 12.35 13.21 -7.03
N HIS A 150 11.14 12.75 -6.72
CA HIS A 150 10.58 11.52 -7.29
C HIS A 150 10.41 11.66 -8.81
N ARG A 151 9.87 12.81 -9.26
CA ARG A 151 9.67 13.10 -10.68
C ARG A 151 10.99 13.16 -11.43
N TRP A 152 12.01 13.79 -10.84
CA TRP A 152 13.37 13.81 -11.41
C TRP A 152 13.99 12.42 -11.47
N LYS A 153 13.90 11.61 -10.40
CA LYS A 153 14.43 10.24 -10.40
C LYS A 153 13.77 9.36 -11.46
N ILE A 154 12.45 9.46 -11.64
CA ILE A 154 11.75 8.77 -12.74
C ILE A 154 12.23 9.29 -14.09
N PHE A 155 12.36 10.61 -14.26
CA PHE A 155 12.84 11.20 -15.51
C PHE A 155 14.23 10.69 -15.88
N TRP A 156 15.18 10.69 -14.94
CA TRP A 156 16.52 10.17 -15.12
C TRP A 156 16.52 8.68 -15.44
N TRP A 157 15.74 7.89 -14.69
CA TRP A 157 15.61 6.45 -14.94
C TRP A 157 15.09 6.16 -16.35
N ARG A 158 14.02 6.83 -16.79
CA ARG A 158 13.42 6.63 -18.13
C ARG A 158 14.36 7.04 -19.26
N ASN A 159 15.06 8.16 -19.12
CA ASN A 159 15.84 8.73 -20.22
C ASN A 159 17.23 8.14 -20.35
N PHE A 160 17.85 7.69 -19.26
CA PHE A 160 19.26 7.29 -19.28
C PHE A 160 19.45 5.82 -18.86
N LEU A 161 18.93 5.41 -17.70
CA LEU A 161 19.18 4.06 -17.16
C LEU A 161 18.40 2.97 -17.91
N TYR A 162 17.11 3.20 -18.18
CA TYR A 162 16.27 2.27 -18.93
C TYR A 162 16.79 2.05 -20.35
N LYS A 163 17.18 3.14 -21.04
CA LYS A 163 17.78 3.06 -22.38
C LYS A 163 19.11 2.31 -22.38
N ARG A 164 19.95 2.49 -21.35
CA ARG A 164 21.20 1.72 -21.17
C ARG A 164 20.91 0.23 -20.93
N LYS A 165 19.89 -0.12 -20.15
CA LYS A 165 19.49 -1.51 -19.86
C LYS A 165 18.94 -2.24 -21.11
N ILE A 166 18.20 -1.54 -21.97
CA ILE A 166 17.78 -2.08 -23.28
C ILE A 166 18.99 -2.21 -24.23
N ARG A 167 19.88 -1.21 -24.29
CA ARG A 167 21.07 -1.28 -25.14
C ARG A 167 22.04 -2.38 -24.71
N GLY A 168 22.19 -2.61 -23.40
CA GLY A 168 23.00 -3.70 -22.84
C GLY A 168 22.40 -5.09 -23.01
N LYS A 169 21.09 -5.21 -23.33
CA LYS A 169 20.45 -6.47 -23.72
C LYS A 169 20.52 -6.76 -25.23
N LYS A 170 21.02 -5.83 -26.05
CA LYS A 170 21.45 -6.15 -27.42
C LYS A 170 22.91 -6.59 -27.35
N ILE A 171 23.12 -7.88 -27.09
CA ILE A 171 24.19 -8.78 -27.56
C ILE A 171 24.10 -10.05 -26.68
N ARG A 172 23.31 -11.00 -27.12
CA ARG A 172 23.67 -12.41 -27.39
C ARG A 172 22.48 -13.09 -28.04
#